data_AF-A0A7S2RNP8-F1
#
_entry.id   AF-A0A7S2RNP8-F1
#
_cell.length_a   1.000
_cell.length_b   1.000
_cell.length_c   1.000
_cell.angle_alpha   90.00
_cell.angle_beta   90.00
_cell.angle_gamma   90.00
#
_symmetry.space_group_name_H-M   'P 1'
#
loop_
_entity.id
_entity.type
_entity.pdbx_description
1 polymer ?
#
loop_
_entity_poly.entity_id
_entity_poly.type
_entity_poly.pdbx_seq_one_letter_code
_entity_poly.pdbx_strand_id
1 'polypeptide(L)'
;NYIVLTTLNSLYFKYFACNLNIASMKKCEYDFDWLVEYDSFKELIRTARDNCTYQSGRTAALVIGCGRSKLSYELVNDGICDMVLSVDIEEACITEMSEEYKELTGLEWAQVDLNDADAMEKVCNGRKFDFIVDKATLEALLCELDCSGYMQTVTKYLKCGGVYMLVSLYGCNLLDPLLKFDYGRPLKFSCEQFTASNVTRSFVTLQGVRACEDFECGCSFDKIVTRNVIRDHFQKVLDWYHREESPLLSIAREKKLRSDFSNALSSQTNNHELPLEKAYQVMFSFEERQDFSFDDFLADINANTSLYSSTQEFTISDAIAFLKANQ
;
A
#
# COMPACT_ATOMS: atom_id res chain seq x y z
N ASN A 1 -13.17 22.94 -10.67
CA ASN A 1 -11.74 23.14 -10.36
C ASN A 1 -11.14 21.83 -9.93
N TYR A 2 -10.94 20.94 -10.91
CA TYR A 2 -10.18 19.71 -10.76
C TYR A 2 -8.71 20.11 -10.83
N ILE A 3 -8.02 20.09 -9.69
CA ILE A 3 -6.56 20.09 -9.71
C ILE A 3 -6.19 18.69 -10.18
N VAL A 4 -5.80 18.62 -11.44
CA VAL A 4 -5.03 17.52 -12.00
C VAL A 4 -3.77 17.39 -11.13
N LEU A 5 -3.73 16.38 -10.26
CA LEU A 5 -2.52 15.98 -9.51
C LEU A 5 -1.57 15.26 -10.48
N THR A 6 -0.99 16.00 -11.41
CA THR A 6 0.11 15.55 -12.28
C THR A 6 1.47 15.61 -11.57
N THR A 7 1.55 15.29 -10.28
CA THR A 7 2.83 15.19 -9.57
C THR A 7 2.80 14.07 -8.53
N LEU A 8 2.96 12.83 -9.00
CA LEU A 8 3.55 11.72 -8.25
C LEU A 8 5.05 11.97 -8.00
N ASN A 9 5.39 13.12 -7.40
CA ASN A 9 6.76 13.64 -7.31
C ASN A 9 7.24 13.91 -5.88
N SER A 10 6.52 13.51 -4.84
CA SER A 10 7.10 13.65 -3.50
C SER A 10 8.30 12.69 -3.37
N LEU A 11 9.47 13.25 -3.05
CA LEU A 11 10.68 12.51 -2.71
C LEU A 11 10.40 11.39 -1.70
N TYR A 12 9.54 11.66 -0.71
CA TYR A 12 9.11 10.67 0.26
C TYR A 12 8.48 9.45 -0.42
N PHE A 13 7.61 9.68 -1.39
CA PHE A 13 6.91 8.61 -2.08
C PHE A 13 7.88 7.72 -2.87
N LYS A 14 8.87 8.32 -3.56
CA LYS A 14 9.94 7.59 -4.26
C LYS A 14 10.91 6.90 -3.29
N TYR A 15 11.25 7.54 -2.17
CA TYR A 15 12.05 6.98 -1.08
C TYR A 15 11.36 5.79 -0.38
N PHE A 16 10.05 5.87 -0.22
CA PHE A 16 9.25 4.84 0.43
C PHE A 16 9.03 3.64 -0.51
N ALA A 17 8.75 3.89 -1.79
CA ALA A 17 8.75 2.87 -2.84
C ALA A 17 10.11 2.15 -2.92
N CYS A 18 11.23 2.87 -2.74
CA CYS A 18 12.56 2.30 -2.63
C CYS A 18 12.75 1.45 -1.37
N ASN A 19 12.29 1.92 -0.22
CA ASN A 19 12.40 1.15 1.03
C ASN A 19 11.55 -0.12 1.06
N LEU A 20 10.44 -0.12 0.32
CA LEU A 20 9.62 -1.30 0.09
C LEU A 20 10.04 -2.10 -1.16
N ASN A 21 11.09 -1.69 -1.89
CA ASN A 21 11.52 -2.28 -3.16
C ASN A 21 10.46 -2.31 -4.28
N ILE A 22 9.37 -1.54 -4.19
CA ILE A 22 8.20 -1.60 -5.11
C ILE A 22 8.59 -1.38 -6.58
N ALA A 23 9.52 -0.47 -6.87
CA ALA A 23 9.97 -0.19 -8.24
C ALA A 23 10.83 -1.32 -8.84
N SER A 24 11.61 -2.03 -8.00
CA SER A 24 12.32 -3.24 -8.40
C SER A 24 11.38 -4.44 -8.57
N MET A 25 10.28 -4.48 -7.81
CA MET A 25 9.24 -5.52 -7.87
C MET A 25 8.40 -5.42 -9.16
N LYS A 26 8.23 -4.23 -9.74
CA LYS A 26 7.60 -4.04 -11.07
C LYS A 26 8.43 -4.57 -12.26
N LYS A 27 9.72 -4.89 -12.08
CA LYS A 27 10.64 -5.27 -13.18
C LYS A 27 10.74 -6.79 -13.45
N CYS A 28 10.15 -7.66 -12.62
CA CYS A 28 10.22 -9.12 -12.82
C CYS A 28 9.00 -9.60 -13.61
N GLU A 29 9.20 -9.86 -14.89
CA GLU A 29 8.12 -9.92 -15.89
C GLU A 29 7.39 -11.28 -16.03
N TYR A 30 7.70 -12.35 -15.27
CA TYR A 30 7.10 -13.68 -15.60
C TYR A 30 6.78 -14.69 -14.48
N ASP A 31 6.96 -14.41 -13.19
CA ASP A 31 6.50 -15.34 -12.12
C ASP A 31 6.46 -14.62 -10.75
N PHE A 32 5.78 -13.48 -10.70
CA PHE A 32 5.91 -12.56 -9.57
C PHE A 32 4.71 -12.63 -8.61
N ASP A 33 4.92 -13.22 -7.44
CA ASP A 33 3.97 -13.19 -6.34
C ASP A 33 4.40 -12.15 -5.29
N TRP A 34 3.65 -11.04 -5.20
CA TRP A 34 4.01 -9.94 -4.29
C TRP A 34 4.03 -10.40 -2.82
N LEU A 35 5.04 -9.91 -2.10
CA LEU A 35 5.27 -10.05 -0.64
C LEU A 35 5.66 -11.44 -0.18
N VAL A 36 4.80 -12.44 -0.38
CA VAL A 36 4.97 -13.77 0.19
C VAL A 36 4.20 -14.79 -0.64
N GLU A 37 4.84 -15.95 -0.86
CA GLU A 37 4.22 -17.11 -1.51
C GLU A 37 3.15 -17.73 -0.62
N TYR A 38 2.04 -18.16 -1.21
CA TYR A 38 0.88 -18.70 -0.50
C TYR A 38 1.19 -19.76 0.55
N ASP A 39 2.04 -20.74 0.25
CA ASP A 39 2.40 -21.81 1.19
C ASP A 39 2.98 -21.27 2.52
N SER A 40 3.61 -20.09 2.51
CA SER A 40 4.20 -19.48 3.71
C SER A 40 3.16 -18.85 4.65
N PHE A 41 1.93 -18.57 4.18
CA PHE A 41 0.87 -17.93 4.98
C PHE A 41 -0.50 -18.60 4.89
N LYS A 42 -0.60 -19.75 4.20
CA LYS A 42 -1.80 -20.58 4.06
C LYS A 42 -2.53 -20.87 5.37
N GLU A 43 -1.80 -21.22 6.44
CA GLU A 43 -2.41 -21.48 7.75
C GLU A 43 -3.01 -20.22 8.39
N LEU A 44 -2.41 -19.05 8.14
CA LEU A 44 -2.97 -17.78 8.58
C LEU A 44 -4.25 -17.43 7.81
N ILE A 45 -4.26 -17.66 6.49
CA ILE A 45 -5.48 -17.51 5.67
C ILE A 45 -6.60 -18.41 6.20
N ARG A 46 -6.31 -19.69 6.47
CA ARG A 46 -7.29 -20.64 7.02
C ARG A 46 -7.84 -20.15 8.34
N THR A 47 -6.97 -19.72 9.25
CA THR A 47 -7.36 -19.16 10.55
C THR A 47 -8.23 -17.92 10.38
N ALA A 48 -7.86 -17.01 9.48
CA ALA A 48 -8.64 -15.80 9.19
C ALA A 48 -10.03 -16.15 8.61
N ARG A 49 -10.12 -17.16 7.72
CA ARG A 49 -11.38 -17.66 7.18
C ARG A 49 -12.23 -18.33 8.26
N ASP A 50 -11.64 -19.13 9.14
CA ASP A 50 -12.34 -19.82 10.24
C ASP A 50 -12.89 -18.83 11.29
N ASN A 51 -12.30 -17.63 11.37
CA ASN A 51 -12.81 -16.53 12.19
C ASN A 51 -14.06 -15.85 11.60
N CYS A 52 -14.44 -16.16 10.35
CA CYS A 52 -15.74 -15.76 9.81
C CYS A 52 -16.85 -16.46 10.61
N THR A 53 -17.73 -15.69 11.21
CA THR A 53 -18.81 -16.25 12.05
C THR A 53 -20.13 -16.42 11.34
N TYR A 54 -20.21 -15.92 10.11
CA TYR A 54 -21.33 -16.23 9.23
C TYR A 54 -21.24 -17.68 8.75
N GLN A 55 -21.96 -18.58 9.39
CA GLN A 55 -22.04 -19.99 9.02
C GLN A 55 -23.02 -20.19 7.85
N SER A 56 -22.59 -19.75 6.67
CA SER A 56 -23.14 -20.25 5.41
C SER A 56 -22.52 -21.60 5.08
N GLY A 57 -23.28 -22.52 4.51
CA GLY A 57 -22.74 -23.80 4.02
C GLY A 57 -21.79 -23.66 2.83
N ARG A 58 -21.61 -22.44 2.29
CA ARG A 58 -20.63 -22.10 1.24
C ARG A 58 -19.92 -20.79 1.56
N THR A 59 -18.61 -20.76 1.41
CA THR A 59 -17.74 -19.59 1.64
C THR A 59 -17.45 -18.89 0.32
N ALA A 60 -17.78 -17.61 0.23
CA ALA A 60 -17.46 -16.76 -0.92
C ALA A 60 -16.38 -15.73 -0.57
N ALA A 61 -15.37 -15.58 -1.42
CA ALA A 61 -14.31 -14.59 -1.26
C ALA A 61 -14.21 -13.60 -2.43
N LEU A 62 -13.73 -12.39 -2.10
CA LEU A 62 -13.32 -11.37 -3.06
C LEU A 62 -11.81 -11.12 -2.90
N VAL A 63 -11.03 -11.36 -3.95
CA VAL A 63 -9.60 -11.00 -4.01
C VAL A 63 -9.48 -9.71 -4.80
N ILE A 64 -9.03 -8.64 -4.15
CA ILE A 64 -8.86 -7.33 -4.78
C ILE A 64 -7.41 -7.11 -5.20
N GLY A 65 -7.20 -6.53 -6.38
CA GLY A 65 -5.89 -6.36 -7.00
C GLY A 65 -5.17 -7.70 -7.17
N CYS A 66 -5.86 -8.68 -7.78
CA CYS A 66 -5.38 -10.06 -7.81
C CYS A 66 -4.09 -10.26 -8.63
N GLY A 67 -3.82 -9.38 -9.59
CA GLY A 67 -2.69 -9.50 -10.51
C GLY A 67 -2.59 -10.89 -11.14
N ARG A 68 -1.35 -11.39 -11.24
CA ARG A 68 -1.01 -12.75 -11.70
C ARG A 68 -0.76 -13.74 -10.55
N SER A 69 -1.14 -13.39 -9.32
CA SER A 69 -0.90 -14.25 -8.15
C SER A 69 -1.74 -15.52 -8.24
N LYS A 70 -1.17 -16.66 -7.81
CA LYS A 70 -1.87 -17.94 -7.70
C LYS A 70 -2.81 -18.02 -6.48
N LEU A 71 -2.79 -17.00 -5.62
CA LEU A 71 -3.61 -16.92 -4.40
C LEU A 71 -5.08 -17.29 -4.65
N SER A 72 -5.71 -16.73 -5.69
CA SER A 72 -7.12 -17.00 -5.98
C SER A 72 -7.39 -18.44 -6.37
N TYR A 73 -6.49 -19.05 -7.15
CA TYR A 73 -6.54 -20.47 -7.49
C TYR A 73 -6.37 -21.33 -6.24
N GLU A 74 -5.40 -21.02 -5.39
CA GLU A 74 -5.08 -21.81 -4.21
C GLU A 74 -6.18 -21.78 -3.15
N LEU A 75 -6.86 -20.64 -2.98
CA LEU A 75 -8.04 -20.52 -2.11
C LEU A 75 -9.16 -21.50 -2.48
N VAL A 76 -9.40 -21.69 -3.79
CA VAL A 76 -10.40 -22.66 -4.30
C VAL A 76 -9.86 -24.07 -4.22
N ASN A 77 -8.63 -24.30 -4.72
CA ASN A 77 -8.03 -25.62 -4.84
C ASN A 77 -7.83 -26.31 -3.47
N ASP A 78 -7.54 -25.55 -2.41
CA ASP A 78 -7.42 -26.06 -1.05
C ASP A 78 -8.76 -26.16 -0.30
N GLY A 79 -9.88 -25.81 -0.95
CA GLY A 79 -11.19 -25.79 -0.31
C GLY A 79 -11.31 -24.76 0.82
N ILE A 80 -10.50 -23.69 0.79
CA ILE A 80 -10.64 -22.59 1.75
C ILE A 80 -11.90 -21.79 1.43
N CYS A 81 -12.21 -21.60 0.15
CA CYS A 81 -13.40 -20.93 -0.35
C CYS A 81 -14.08 -21.76 -1.44
N ASP A 82 -15.41 -21.82 -1.43
CA ASP A 82 -16.20 -22.50 -2.47
C ASP A 82 -16.31 -21.66 -3.74
N MET A 83 -16.26 -20.34 -3.59
CA MET A 83 -16.28 -19.38 -4.68
C MET A 83 -15.32 -18.23 -4.40
N VAL A 84 -14.55 -17.82 -5.40
CA VAL A 84 -13.65 -16.67 -5.37
C VAL A 84 -13.94 -15.80 -6.59
N LEU A 85 -14.23 -14.53 -6.36
CA LEU A 85 -14.20 -13.49 -7.39
C LEU A 85 -12.90 -12.72 -7.25
N SER A 86 -12.10 -12.71 -8.31
CA SER A 86 -10.82 -12.02 -8.38
C SER A 86 -10.92 -10.82 -9.31
N VAL A 87 -10.48 -9.65 -8.83
CA VAL A 87 -10.62 -8.42 -9.58
C VAL A 87 -9.32 -7.63 -9.64
N ASP A 88 -9.08 -6.99 -10.79
CA ASP A 88 -7.91 -6.15 -11.03
C ASP A 88 -8.23 -5.08 -12.09
N ILE A 89 -7.49 -3.98 -12.09
CA ILE A 89 -7.63 -2.91 -13.09
C ILE A 89 -6.96 -3.29 -14.42
N GLU A 90 -5.92 -4.14 -14.38
CA GLU A 90 -5.13 -4.53 -15.54
C GLU A 90 -5.83 -5.64 -16.36
N GLU A 91 -6.38 -5.28 -17.52
CA GLU A 91 -7.07 -6.19 -18.44
C GLU A 91 -6.20 -7.38 -18.85
N ALA A 92 -4.89 -7.16 -19.04
CA ALA A 92 -3.95 -8.19 -19.45
C ALA A 92 -3.83 -9.29 -18.39
N CYS A 93 -3.71 -8.93 -17.10
CA CYS A 93 -3.74 -9.90 -15.99
C CYS A 93 -5.03 -10.73 -16.02
N ILE A 94 -6.17 -10.04 -16.08
CA ILE A 94 -7.48 -10.70 -16.01
C ILE A 94 -7.69 -11.66 -17.18
N THR A 95 -7.29 -11.26 -18.39
CA THR A 95 -7.42 -12.11 -19.59
C THR A 95 -6.56 -13.37 -19.47
N GLU A 96 -5.31 -13.20 -19.05
CA GLU A 96 -4.35 -14.29 -18.87
C GLU A 96 -4.82 -15.28 -17.81
N MET A 97 -5.12 -14.79 -16.61
CA MET A 97 -5.54 -15.62 -15.48
C MET A 97 -6.90 -16.29 -15.71
N SER A 98 -7.82 -15.61 -16.40
CA SER A 98 -9.12 -16.19 -16.77
C SER A 98 -8.95 -17.36 -17.75
N GLU A 99 -8.07 -17.24 -18.74
CA GLU A 99 -7.79 -18.32 -19.69
C GLU A 99 -7.04 -19.49 -19.03
N GLU A 100 -6.05 -19.19 -18.18
CA GLU A 100 -5.26 -20.21 -17.46
C GLU A 100 -6.14 -21.07 -16.55
N TYR A 101 -7.08 -20.46 -15.82
CA TYR A 101 -7.92 -21.14 -14.83
C TYR A 101 -9.37 -21.36 -15.29
N LYS A 102 -9.68 -21.27 -16.59
CA LYS A 102 -11.05 -21.36 -17.13
C LYS A 102 -11.82 -22.64 -16.77
N GLU A 103 -11.11 -23.74 -16.51
CA GLU A 103 -11.70 -25.03 -16.17
C GLU A 103 -11.95 -25.18 -14.64
N LEU A 104 -11.43 -24.26 -13.82
CA LEU A 104 -11.61 -24.31 -12.36
C LEU A 104 -12.99 -23.77 -11.97
N THR A 105 -13.88 -24.67 -11.56
CA THR A 105 -15.19 -24.26 -11.05
C THR A 105 -15.03 -23.52 -9.72
N GLY A 106 -15.75 -22.39 -9.58
CA GLY A 106 -15.71 -21.58 -8.36
C GLY A 106 -14.70 -20.43 -8.41
N LEU A 107 -13.97 -20.23 -9.51
CA LEU A 107 -13.08 -19.09 -9.68
C LEU A 107 -13.56 -18.19 -10.82
N GLU A 108 -13.87 -16.93 -10.49
CA GLU A 108 -14.32 -15.90 -11.42
C GLU A 108 -13.29 -14.77 -11.47
N TRP A 109 -13.12 -14.17 -12.65
CA TRP A 109 -12.19 -13.06 -12.90
C TRP A 109 -12.95 -11.89 -13.53
N ALA A 110 -12.65 -10.66 -13.09
CA ALA A 110 -13.24 -9.48 -13.68
C ALA A 110 -12.30 -8.28 -13.65
N GLN A 111 -12.27 -7.54 -14.77
CA GLN A 111 -11.57 -6.27 -14.82
C GLN A 111 -12.41 -5.18 -14.14
N VAL A 112 -11.83 -4.48 -13.18
CA VAL A 112 -12.49 -3.38 -12.47
C VAL A 112 -11.47 -2.41 -11.87
N ASP A 113 -11.78 -1.12 -11.95
CA ASP A 113 -11.15 -0.12 -11.08
C ASP A 113 -11.90 -0.10 -9.73
N LEU A 114 -11.19 -0.34 -8.63
CA LEU A 114 -11.76 -0.30 -7.28
C LEU A 114 -12.33 1.08 -6.90
N ASN A 115 -11.93 2.14 -7.61
CA ASN A 115 -12.46 3.48 -7.49
C ASN A 115 -13.73 3.73 -8.33
N ASP A 116 -14.12 2.79 -9.21
CA ASP A 116 -15.38 2.83 -9.96
C ASP A 116 -16.45 1.99 -9.25
N ALA A 117 -17.30 2.67 -8.46
CA ALA A 117 -18.35 2.02 -7.69
C ALA A 117 -19.42 1.34 -8.56
N ASP A 118 -19.68 1.87 -9.76
CA ASP A 118 -20.70 1.31 -10.67
C ASP A 118 -20.17 0.05 -11.36
N ALA A 119 -18.89 0.07 -11.77
CA ALA A 119 -18.23 -1.12 -12.30
C ALA A 119 -18.13 -2.23 -11.23
N MET A 120 -17.76 -1.87 -10.00
CA MET A 120 -17.77 -2.80 -8.86
C MET A 120 -19.15 -3.39 -8.60
N GLU A 121 -20.22 -2.59 -8.64
CA GLU A 121 -21.58 -3.10 -8.44
C GLU A 121 -21.98 -4.08 -9.55
N LYS A 122 -21.64 -3.79 -10.81
CA LYS A 122 -21.92 -4.70 -11.93
C LYS A 122 -21.21 -6.04 -11.78
N VAL A 123 -19.95 -6.02 -11.38
CA VAL A 123 -19.12 -7.23 -11.21
C VAL A 123 -19.56 -8.05 -9.99
N CYS A 124 -19.87 -7.38 -8.87
CA CYS A 124 -20.38 -8.05 -7.67
C CYS A 124 -21.81 -8.54 -7.85
N ASN A 125 -22.63 -7.86 -8.65
CA ASN A 125 -24.03 -8.20 -8.95
C ASN A 125 -24.86 -8.44 -7.67
N GLY A 126 -24.80 -7.49 -6.73
CA GLY A 126 -25.44 -7.58 -5.41
C GLY A 126 -24.84 -8.63 -4.45
N ARG A 127 -23.81 -9.39 -4.85
CA ARG A 127 -23.13 -10.35 -3.96
C ARG A 127 -22.34 -9.60 -2.88
N LYS A 128 -22.30 -10.23 -1.70
CA LYS A 128 -21.39 -9.89 -0.60
C LYS A 128 -20.55 -11.11 -0.28
N PHE A 129 -19.38 -10.89 0.33
CA PHE A 129 -18.36 -11.90 0.54
C PHE A 129 -18.15 -12.15 2.04
N ASP A 130 -17.91 -13.41 2.38
CA ASP A 130 -17.53 -13.84 3.72
C ASP A 130 -16.10 -13.41 4.01
N PHE A 131 -15.25 -13.45 2.98
CA PHE A 131 -13.82 -13.20 3.08
C PHE A 131 -13.37 -12.22 1.99
N ILE A 132 -12.66 -11.16 2.35
CA ILE A 132 -12.03 -10.26 1.36
C ILE A 132 -10.53 -10.32 1.58
N VAL A 133 -9.74 -10.53 0.53
CA VAL A 133 -8.28 -10.63 0.63
C VAL A 133 -7.63 -9.55 -0.22
N ASP A 134 -6.74 -8.80 0.41
CA ASP A 134 -5.80 -7.91 -0.27
C ASP A 134 -4.37 -8.37 0.01
N LYS A 135 -3.58 -8.54 -1.04
CA LYS A 135 -2.13 -8.74 -0.95
C LYS A 135 -1.42 -7.73 -1.86
N ALA A 136 -0.83 -6.70 -1.24
CA ALA A 136 -0.07 -5.63 -1.90
C ALA A 136 -0.87 -4.58 -2.71
N THR A 137 -2.21 -4.63 -2.75
CA THR A 137 -3.01 -3.62 -3.49
C THR A 137 -3.05 -2.30 -2.74
N LEU A 138 -3.19 -2.34 -1.40
CA LEU A 138 -3.13 -1.13 -0.59
C LEU A 138 -1.81 -0.38 -0.79
N GLU A 139 -0.68 -1.08 -0.89
CA GLU A 139 0.62 -0.49 -1.22
C GLU A 139 0.54 0.29 -2.51
N ALA A 140 0.03 -0.32 -3.59
CA ALA A 140 -0.12 0.35 -4.88
C ALA A 140 -1.04 1.58 -4.80
N LEU A 141 -2.13 1.52 -4.02
CA LEU A 141 -3.08 2.62 -3.90
C LEU A 141 -2.60 3.75 -3.00
N LEU A 142 -1.82 3.45 -1.96
CA LEU A 142 -1.18 4.46 -1.13
C LEU A 142 -0.18 5.30 -1.93
N CYS A 143 0.29 4.77 -3.06
CA CYS A 143 1.09 5.51 -4.03
C CYS A 143 0.33 6.60 -4.76
N GLU A 144 -0.94 6.34 -5.07
CA GLU A 144 -1.79 7.19 -5.90
C GLU A 144 -2.61 8.19 -5.06
N LEU A 145 -2.46 8.17 -3.73
CA LEU A 145 -3.08 9.07 -2.75
C LEU A 145 -4.62 9.06 -2.71
N ASP A 146 -5.28 8.07 -3.32
CA ASP A 146 -6.72 7.85 -3.17
C ASP A 146 -7.06 6.36 -2.96
N CYS A 147 -7.16 5.96 -1.69
CA CYS A 147 -7.65 4.64 -1.28
C CYS A 147 -9.14 4.65 -0.90
N SER A 148 -9.88 5.72 -1.21
CA SER A 148 -11.25 5.86 -0.73
C SER A 148 -12.22 4.87 -1.37
N GLY A 149 -12.11 4.63 -2.69
CA GLY A 149 -12.94 3.63 -3.38
C GLY A 149 -12.61 2.20 -2.94
N TYR A 150 -11.32 1.93 -2.72
CA TYR A 150 -10.85 0.68 -2.12
C TYR A 150 -11.53 0.37 -0.78
N MET A 151 -11.50 1.31 0.18
CA MET A 151 -12.14 1.06 1.49
C MET A 151 -13.66 1.00 1.39
N GLN A 152 -14.28 1.75 0.47
CA GLN A 152 -15.71 1.61 0.20
C GLN A 152 -16.04 0.21 -0.33
N THR A 153 -15.23 -0.33 -1.23
CA THR A 153 -15.37 -1.68 -1.75
C THR A 153 -15.28 -2.71 -0.61
N VAL A 154 -14.22 -2.67 0.19
CA VAL A 154 -14.05 -3.58 1.33
C VAL A 154 -15.27 -3.51 2.27
N THR A 155 -15.67 -2.32 2.68
CA THR A 155 -16.73 -2.14 3.69
C THR A 155 -18.13 -2.47 3.17
N LYS A 156 -18.43 -2.17 1.90
CA LYS A 156 -19.73 -2.41 1.26
C LYS A 156 -19.99 -3.90 1.01
N TYR A 157 -18.99 -4.59 0.45
CA TYR A 157 -19.14 -5.97 -0.01
C TYR A 157 -18.78 -7.01 1.05
N LEU A 158 -18.17 -6.64 2.18
CA LEU A 158 -17.98 -7.56 3.30
C LEU A 158 -19.31 -7.85 4.01
N LYS A 159 -19.64 -9.13 4.23
CA LYS A 159 -20.81 -9.53 5.02
C LYS A 159 -20.65 -9.14 6.50
N CYS A 160 -21.75 -9.13 7.25
CA CYS A 160 -21.68 -9.11 8.72
C CYS A 160 -21.06 -10.42 9.22
N GLY A 161 -20.14 -10.35 10.18
CA GLY A 161 -19.38 -11.52 10.64
C GLY A 161 -18.28 -12.00 9.68
N GLY A 162 -18.14 -11.38 8.49
CA GLY A 162 -17.07 -11.67 7.55
C GLY A 162 -15.73 -11.04 7.97
N VAL A 163 -14.65 -11.50 7.33
CA VAL A 163 -13.28 -11.06 7.58
C VAL A 163 -12.67 -10.43 6.33
N TYR A 164 -12.06 -9.26 6.47
CA TYR A 164 -11.13 -8.71 5.50
C TYR A 164 -9.70 -8.97 5.98
N MET A 165 -8.87 -9.55 5.12
CA MET A 165 -7.47 -9.89 5.37
C MET A 165 -6.58 -9.06 4.46
N LEU A 166 -5.76 -8.21 5.06
CA LEU A 166 -4.72 -7.44 4.38
C LEU A 166 -3.36 -8.07 4.65
N VAL A 167 -2.60 -8.35 3.59
CA VAL A 167 -1.21 -8.78 3.63
C VAL A 167 -0.36 -7.62 3.12
N SER A 168 0.43 -7.02 4.00
CA SER A 168 1.10 -5.74 3.73
C SER A 168 2.54 -5.67 4.29
N LEU A 169 3.38 -4.85 3.68
CA LEU A 169 4.71 -4.48 4.19
C LEU A 169 4.68 -3.36 5.24
N TYR A 170 3.56 -2.65 5.35
CA TYR A 170 3.38 -1.64 6.38
C TYR A 170 3.18 -2.32 7.73
N GLY A 171 3.76 -1.73 8.79
CA GLY A 171 3.57 -2.21 10.16
C GLY A 171 2.22 -1.81 10.75
N CYS A 172 1.83 -2.44 11.86
CA CYS A 172 0.61 -2.08 12.59
C CYS A 172 0.60 -0.59 13.01
N ASN A 173 1.76 0.04 13.19
CA ASN A 173 1.88 1.46 13.54
C ASN A 173 1.31 2.41 12.47
N LEU A 174 1.30 2.03 11.19
CA LEU A 174 0.53 2.72 10.15
C LEU A 174 -0.85 2.11 9.96
N LEU A 175 -0.93 0.78 9.81
CA LEU A 175 -2.16 0.11 9.37
C LEU A 175 -3.30 0.25 10.39
N ASP A 176 -3.00 0.19 11.70
CA ASP A 176 -4.04 0.37 12.71
C ASP A 176 -4.69 1.75 12.64
N PRO A 177 -3.97 2.88 12.75
CA PRO A 177 -4.60 4.20 12.66
C PRO A 177 -5.22 4.48 11.29
N LEU A 178 -4.71 3.88 10.21
CA LEU A 178 -5.22 4.06 8.85
C LEU A 178 -6.56 3.34 8.63
N LEU A 179 -6.70 2.13 9.18
CA LEU A 179 -7.87 1.28 8.98
C LEU A 179 -8.89 1.37 10.13
N LYS A 180 -8.49 1.76 11.35
CA LYS A 180 -9.42 1.94 12.50
C LYS A 180 -10.21 3.23 12.36
N PHE A 181 -11.13 3.21 11.41
CA PHE A 181 -12.01 4.32 11.09
C PHE A 181 -13.48 3.89 11.18
N ASP A 182 -14.36 4.84 11.53
CA ASP A 182 -15.81 4.58 11.55
C ASP A 182 -16.37 4.62 10.13
N TYR A 183 -16.43 3.45 9.49
CA TYR A 183 -17.03 3.28 8.17
C TYR A 183 -18.57 3.18 8.19
N GLY A 184 -19.22 3.61 9.27
CA GLY A 184 -20.67 3.50 9.44
C GLY A 184 -21.13 2.10 9.85
N ARG A 185 -20.19 1.22 10.20
CA ARG A 185 -20.44 -0.10 10.80
C ARG A 185 -19.31 -0.48 11.77
N PRO A 186 -19.59 -1.20 12.86
CA PRO A 186 -18.56 -1.61 13.81
C PRO A 186 -17.65 -2.68 13.19
N LEU A 187 -16.35 -2.38 13.15
CA LEU A 187 -15.29 -3.28 12.69
C LEU A 187 -14.35 -3.60 13.86
N LYS A 188 -14.01 -4.87 14.03
CA LYS A 188 -13.01 -5.38 14.97
C LYS A 188 -11.73 -5.63 14.21
N PHE A 189 -10.65 -5.01 14.67
CA PHE A 189 -9.35 -5.07 14.03
C PHE A 189 -8.42 -5.97 14.85
N SER A 190 -7.73 -6.89 14.17
CA SER A 190 -6.62 -7.68 14.70
C SER A 190 -5.42 -7.48 13.77
N CYS A 191 -4.26 -7.18 14.34
CA CYS A 191 -3.01 -7.08 13.61
C CYS A 191 -2.06 -8.18 14.09
N GLU A 192 -1.56 -9.00 13.18
CA GLU A 192 -0.52 -10.00 13.44
C GLU A 192 0.66 -9.74 12.51
N GLN A 193 1.88 -9.77 13.05
CA GLN A 193 3.10 -9.67 12.25
C GLN A 193 3.77 -11.03 12.19
N PHE A 194 4.11 -11.48 10.99
CA PHE A 194 4.80 -12.75 10.80
C PHE A 194 6.03 -12.58 9.90
N THR A 195 7.03 -13.42 10.11
CA THR A 195 8.24 -13.44 9.28
C THR A 195 8.06 -14.48 8.18
N ALA A 196 7.95 -14.04 6.93
CA ALA A 196 8.04 -14.92 5.78
C ALA A 196 9.52 -15.31 5.56
N SER A 197 9.80 -16.60 5.39
CA SER A 197 11.17 -17.14 5.31
C SER A 197 11.99 -16.65 4.10
N ASN A 198 11.35 -16.03 3.10
CA ASN A 198 11.97 -15.69 1.81
C ASN A 198 12.08 -14.19 1.53
N VAL A 199 11.73 -13.30 2.47
CA VAL A 199 11.78 -11.83 2.25
C VAL A 199 12.97 -11.24 3.01
N THR A 200 13.90 -10.62 2.26
CA THR A 200 15.13 -10.00 2.77
C THR A 200 14.90 -8.74 3.62
N ARG A 201 13.65 -8.28 3.79
CA ARG A 201 13.24 -7.24 4.74
C ARG A 201 12.01 -7.67 5.55
N SER A 202 12.30 -8.03 6.80
CA SER A 202 11.57 -7.85 8.06
C SER A 202 10.05 -7.63 8.03
N PHE A 203 9.32 -8.74 8.17
CA PHE A 203 7.90 -8.86 8.57
C PHE A 203 6.85 -8.47 7.53
N VAL A 204 5.88 -9.37 7.35
CA VAL A 204 4.62 -9.12 6.67
C VAL A 204 3.56 -8.94 7.74
N THR A 205 2.75 -7.88 7.62
CA THR A 205 1.64 -7.62 8.52
C THR A 205 0.37 -8.20 7.93
N LEU A 206 -0.31 -9.02 8.72
CA LEU A 206 -1.65 -9.51 8.48
C LEU A 206 -2.63 -8.68 9.32
N GLN A 207 -3.44 -7.85 8.67
CA GLN A 207 -4.56 -7.19 9.33
C GLN A 207 -5.85 -7.95 9.04
N GLY A 208 -6.44 -8.53 10.08
CA GLY A 208 -7.80 -9.06 10.06
C GLY A 208 -8.79 -7.98 10.50
N VAL A 209 -9.82 -7.73 9.70
CA VAL A 209 -10.92 -6.82 10.05
C VAL A 209 -12.22 -7.59 9.99
N ARG A 210 -12.81 -7.83 11.16
CA ARG A 210 -14.07 -8.53 11.29
C ARG A 210 -15.22 -7.55 11.46
N ALA A 211 -16.25 -7.65 10.63
CA ALA A 211 -17.45 -6.89 10.87
C ALA A 211 -18.24 -7.46 12.06
N CYS A 212 -18.62 -6.62 13.02
CA CYS A 212 -19.39 -7.04 14.19
C CYS A 212 -20.76 -7.62 13.83
N GLU A 213 -21.23 -8.54 14.68
CA GLU A 213 -22.57 -9.12 14.65
C GLU A 213 -23.47 -8.35 15.62
N ASP A 214 -24.00 -7.21 15.20
CA ASP A 214 -25.04 -6.55 16.01
C ASP A 214 -26.41 -7.15 15.64
N PHE A 215 -26.66 -8.39 16.07
CA PHE A 215 -27.96 -9.05 15.93
C PHE A 215 -29.06 -8.41 16.79
N GLU A 216 -28.72 -7.55 17.77
CA GLU A 216 -29.67 -6.98 18.73
C GLU A 216 -30.13 -5.53 18.43
N CYS A 217 -29.47 -4.77 17.55
CA CYS A 217 -29.77 -3.32 17.50
C CYS A 217 -30.97 -2.94 16.61
N GLY A 218 -31.32 -3.67 15.55
CA GLY A 218 -32.21 -3.11 14.52
C GLY A 218 -31.68 -1.82 13.89
N CYS A 219 -30.38 -1.55 14.05
CA CYS A 219 -29.65 -0.45 13.44
C CYS A 219 -29.69 -0.63 11.91
N SER A 220 -30.14 0.39 11.17
CA SER A 220 -29.83 0.50 9.74
C SER A 220 -28.33 0.72 9.60
N PHE A 221 -27.61 -0.29 9.09
CA PHE A 221 -26.14 -0.27 8.90
C PHE A 221 -25.70 0.46 7.62
N ASP A 222 -26.55 1.35 7.09
CA ASP A 222 -26.38 1.96 5.77
C ASP A 222 -25.91 3.42 5.82
N LYS A 223 -25.16 3.81 6.88
CA LYS A 223 -24.47 5.09 6.84
C LYS A 223 -23.26 4.94 5.91
N ILE A 224 -23.49 5.09 4.61
CA ILE A 224 -22.42 5.12 3.61
C ILE A 224 -21.52 6.30 3.94
N VAL A 225 -20.30 6.02 4.39
CA VAL A 225 -19.29 7.05 4.53
C VAL A 225 -18.85 7.47 3.14
N THR A 226 -18.85 8.79 2.90
CA THR A 226 -18.49 9.35 1.60
C THR A 226 -16.99 9.19 1.34
N ARG A 227 -16.61 9.05 0.08
CA ARG A 227 -15.20 8.95 -0.35
C ARG A 227 -14.34 10.08 0.22
N ASN A 228 -14.88 11.30 0.25
CA ASN A 228 -14.17 12.46 0.77
C ASN A 228 -13.77 12.28 2.24
N VAL A 229 -14.66 11.74 3.09
CA VAL A 229 -14.36 11.56 4.51
C VAL A 229 -13.28 10.49 4.71
N ILE A 230 -13.34 9.39 3.95
CA ILE A 230 -12.32 8.33 4.00
C ILE A 230 -10.97 8.88 3.51
N ARG A 231 -10.97 9.59 2.38
CA ARG A 231 -9.76 10.20 1.82
C ARG A 231 -9.13 11.21 2.79
N ASP A 232 -9.94 12.08 3.40
CA ASP A 232 -9.45 13.04 4.40
C ASP A 232 -8.86 12.35 5.63
N HIS A 233 -9.42 11.22 6.05
CA HIS A 233 -8.86 10.40 7.12
C HIS A 233 -7.52 9.80 6.73
N PHE A 234 -7.46 9.13 5.57
CA PHE A 234 -6.23 8.50 5.06
C PHE A 234 -5.11 9.52 4.91
N GLN A 235 -5.40 10.68 4.31
CA GLN A 235 -4.43 11.76 4.16
C GLN A 235 -3.90 12.21 5.52
N LYS A 236 -4.77 12.44 6.52
CA LYS A 236 -4.35 12.87 7.86
C LYS A 236 -3.45 11.84 8.56
N VAL A 237 -3.76 10.54 8.41
CA VAL A 237 -2.97 9.47 9.02
C VAL A 237 -1.61 9.34 8.33
N LEU A 238 -1.58 9.34 6.99
CA LEU A 238 -0.34 9.28 6.23
C LEU A 238 0.55 10.48 6.53
N ASP A 239 -0.03 11.68 6.54
CA ASP A 239 0.62 12.91 6.96
C ASP A 239 1.28 12.80 8.35
N TRP A 240 0.54 12.29 9.34
CA TRP A 240 1.06 12.10 10.69
C TRP A 240 2.16 11.04 10.71
N TYR A 241 1.92 9.89 10.07
CA TYR A 241 2.87 8.79 10.04
C TYR A 241 4.19 9.22 9.40
N HIS A 242 4.12 9.89 8.26
CA HIS A 242 5.29 10.37 7.54
C HIS A 242 5.99 11.51 8.27
N ARG A 243 5.30 12.35 9.03
CA ARG A 243 5.93 13.43 9.81
C ARG A 243 6.56 12.96 11.12
N GLU A 244 5.87 12.12 11.87
CA GLU A 244 6.18 11.81 13.26
C GLU A 244 6.74 10.39 13.45
N GLU A 245 6.12 9.36 12.86
CA GLU A 245 6.47 7.95 13.10
C GLU A 245 7.61 7.44 12.22
N SER A 246 7.59 7.80 10.94
CA SER A 246 8.56 7.36 9.93
C SER A 246 9.09 8.54 9.12
N PRO A 247 9.75 9.52 9.75
CA PRO A 247 10.25 10.70 9.06
C PRO A 247 11.36 10.38 8.06
N LEU A 248 11.29 11.01 6.88
CA LEU A 248 12.34 10.91 5.86
C LEU A 248 13.70 11.35 6.41
N LEU A 249 13.69 12.40 7.25
CA LEU A 249 14.82 12.87 8.02
C LEU A 249 14.66 12.50 9.49
N SER A 250 14.95 11.25 9.83
CA SER A 250 15.09 10.84 11.24
C SER A 250 16.31 11.48 11.91
N ILE A 251 16.33 11.53 13.25
CA ILE A 251 17.49 12.01 14.04
C ILE A 251 18.77 11.23 13.67
N ALA A 252 18.64 9.91 13.45
CA ALA A 252 19.74 9.06 13.04
C ALA A 252 20.22 9.40 11.63
N ARG A 253 19.30 9.62 10.67
CA ARG A 253 19.66 10.03 9.30
C ARG A 253 20.31 11.40 9.30
N GLU A 254 19.80 12.38 10.05
CA GLU A 254 20.40 13.71 10.13
C GLU A 254 21.83 13.64 10.67
N LYS A 255 22.06 12.87 11.75
CA LYS A 255 23.40 12.67 12.32
C LYS A 255 24.36 12.05 11.28
N LYS A 256 23.92 11.02 10.56
CA LYS A 256 24.70 10.38 9.50
C LYS A 256 24.99 11.36 8.36
N LEU A 257 23.97 12.09 7.89
CA LEU A 257 24.07 13.06 6.82
C LEU A 257 25.10 14.16 7.14
N ARG A 258 25.08 14.69 8.36
CA ARG A 258 26.08 15.68 8.82
C ARG A 258 27.50 15.13 8.80
N SER A 259 27.69 13.88 9.22
CA SER A 259 28.99 13.20 9.17
C SER A 259 29.46 13.00 7.73
N ASP A 260 28.59 12.54 6.84
CA ASP A 260 28.94 12.24 5.45
C ASP A 260 29.26 13.53 4.67
N PHE A 261 28.52 14.62 4.91
CA PHE A 261 28.84 15.93 4.36
C PHE A 261 30.20 16.44 4.85
N SER A 262 30.50 16.33 6.15
CA SER A 262 31.80 16.73 6.70
C SER A 262 32.96 15.96 6.06
N ASN A 263 32.79 14.66 5.84
CA ASN A 263 33.79 13.83 5.18
C ASN A 263 33.96 14.23 3.71
N ALA A 264 32.87 14.47 2.98
CA ALA A 264 32.91 14.89 1.58
C ALA A 264 33.63 16.26 1.43
N LEU A 265 33.36 17.22 2.33
CA LEU A 265 33.99 18.53 2.33
C LEU A 265 35.49 18.49 2.65
N SER A 266 35.94 17.57 3.51
CA SER A 266 37.36 17.42 3.85
C SER A 266 38.27 17.08 2.66
N SER A 267 37.67 16.56 1.57
CA SER A 267 38.37 16.27 0.31
C SER A 267 38.49 17.48 -0.62
N GLN A 268 37.87 18.62 -0.27
CA GLN A 268 37.91 19.87 -1.03
C GLN A 268 38.65 20.96 -0.25
N THR A 269 39.55 21.67 -0.92
CA THR A 269 40.31 22.76 -0.31
C THR A 269 39.50 24.06 -0.43
N ASN A 270 38.88 24.49 0.68
CA ASN A 270 38.27 25.81 0.94
C ASN A 270 36.78 26.05 0.65
N ASN A 271 35.95 25.04 0.38
CA ASN A 271 34.49 25.25 0.30
C ASN A 271 33.75 24.58 1.46
N HIS A 272 32.78 25.28 2.05
CA HIS A 272 31.80 24.74 3.00
C HIS A 272 30.58 24.11 2.30
N GLU A 273 30.67 23.96 0.98
CA GLU A 273 29.55 23.66 0.08
C GLU A 273 29.97 22.55 -0.89
N LEU A 274 29.02 21.68 -1.24
CA LEU A 274 29.25 20.62 -2.22
C LEU A 274 28.61 21.00 -3.55
N PRO A 275 29.22 20.63 -4.69
CA PRO A 275 28.51 20.62 -5.97
C PRO A 275 27.24 19.78 -5.87
N LEU A 276 26.18 20.20 -6.56
CA LEU A 276 24.83 19.64 -6.37
C LEU A 276 24.75 18.12 -6.60
N GLU A 277 25.42 17.62 -7.64
CA GLU A 277 25.51 16.19 -7.93
C GLU A 277 26.21 15.42 -6.79
N LYS A 278 27.25 16.02 -6.19
CA LYS A 278 27.96 15.41 -5.07
C LYS A 278 27.10 15.41 -3.81
N ALA A 279 26.36 16.49 -3.56
CA ALA A 279 25.40 16.56 -2.45
C ALA A 279 24.31 15.48 -2.60
N TYR A 280 23.73 15.32 -3.78
CA TYR A 280 22.77 14.26 -4.10
C TYR A 280 23.34 12.85 -3.81
N GLN A 281 24.57 12.57 -4.24
CA GLN A 281 25.24 11.29 -3.96
C GLN A 281 25.49 11.04 -2.46
N VAL A 282 25.62 12.10 -1.66
CA VAL A 282 25.79 12.00 -0.20
C VAL A 282 24.45 11.85 0.51
N MET A 283 23.40 12.53 0.03
CA MET A 283 22.06 12.54 0.63
C MET A 283 21.32 11.22 0.47
N PHE A 284 21.51 10.56 -0.68
CA PHE A 284 20.76 9.37 -1.06
C PHE A 284 21.66 8.15 -1.15
N SER A 285 21.18 7.00 -0.66
CA SER A 285 21.87 5.71 -0.80
C SER A 285 21.94 5.23 -2.26
N PHE A 286 22.67 4.17 -2.55
CA PHE A 286 22.72 3.63 -3.92
C PHE A 286 21.36 3.13 -4.37
N GLU A 287 20.63 2.49 -3.46
CA GLU A 287 19.28 1.98 -3.64
C GLU A 287 18.31 3.13 -3.91
N GLU A 288 18.32 4.18 -3.06
CA GLU A 288 17.45 5.36 -3.22
C GLU A 288 17.63 6.04 -4.58
N ARG A 289 18.85 6.08 -5.10
CA ARG A 289 19.16 6.69 -6.39
C ARG A 289 18.68 5.86 -7.60
N GLN A 290 18.27 4.61 -7.42
CA GLN A 290 17.63 3.85 -8.50
C GLN A 290 16.19 4.31 -8.75
N ASP A 291 15.52 4.79 -7.70
CA ASP A 291 14.10 5.15 -7.71
C ASP A 291 13.85 6.66 -7.66
N PHE A 292 14.85 7.42 -7.22
CA PHE A 292 14.86 8.88 -7.23
C PHE A 292 16.08 9.35 -7.99
N SER A 293 15.90 9.75 -9.26
CA SER A 293 17.01 10.12 -10.13
C SER A 293 17.57 11.51 -9.78
N PHE A 294 18.75 11.83 -10.33
CA PHE A 294 19.30 13.18 -10.19
C PHE A 294 18.40 14.22 -10.88
N ASP A 295 17.73 13.87 -11.97
CA ASP A 295 16.79 14.77 -12.65
C ASP A 295 15.55 15.05 -11.79
N ASP A 296 15.04 14.05 -11.07
CA ASP A 296 13.97 14.25 -10.08
C ASP A 296 14.42 15.19 -8.96
N PHE A 297 15.63 14.99 -8.44
CA PHE A 297 16.24 15.88 -7.44
C PHE A 297 16.33 17.32 -7.93
N LEU A 298 16.75 17.54 -9.17
CA LEU A 298 16.78 18.88 -9.78
C LEU A 298 15.38 19.46 -9.93
N ALA A 299 14.38 18.66 -10.32
CA ALA A 299 13.00 19.10 -10.44
C ALA A 299 12.45 19.59 -9.09
N ASP A 300 12.68 18.86 -8.00
CA ASP A 300 12.22 19.22 -6.65
C ASP A 300 12.91 20.48 -6.11
N ILE A 301 14.20 20.65 -6.41
CA ILE A 301 14.93 21.89 -6.08
C ILE A 301 14.34 23.08 -6.86
N ASN A 302 14.11 22.90 -8.16
CA ASN A 302 13.58 23.95 -9.03
C ASN A 302 12.16 24.37 -8.63
N ALA A 303 11.33 23.41 -8.18
CA ALA A 303 10.01 23.67 -7.65
C ALA A 303 10.03 24.52 -6.36
N ASN A 304 11.14 24.49 -5.61
CA ASN A 304 11.28 25.11 -4.29
C ASN A 304 12.48 26.07 -4.21
N THR A 305 12.80 26.78 -5.29
CA THR A 305 14.00 27.65 -5.40
C THR A 305 14.13 28.71 -4.30
N SER A 306 13.02 29.14 -3.69
CA SER A 306 13.04 30.10 -2.58
C SER A 306 13.59 29.54 -1.26
N LEU A 307 13.74 28.21 -1.13
CA LEU A 307 14.21 27.54 0.08
C LEU A 307 15.73 27.33 0.13
N TYR A 308 16.44 27.51 -0.99
CA TYR A 308 17.85 27.13 -1.12
C TYR A 308 18.74 28.33 -1.45
N SER A 309 19.94 28.40 -0.84
CA SER A 309 20.81 29.59 -0.94
C SER A 309 21.48 29.80 -2.30
N SER A 310 21.63 28.74 -3.11
CA SER A 310 22.26 28.78 -4.45
C SER A 310 21.80 27.57 -5.28
N THR A 311 21.70 27.71 -6.61
CA THR A 311 21.35 26.61 -7.53
C THR A 311 22.56 25.79 -7.97
N GLN A 312 23.78 26.16 -7.58
CA GLN A 312 25.02 25.49 -8.00
C GLN A 312 25.80 24.87 -6.84
N GLU A 313 25.63 25.36 -5.62
CA GLU A 313 26.38 24.94 -4.44
C GLU A 313 25.39 24.66 -3.30
N PHE A 314 25.55 23.50 -2.64
CA PHE A 314 24.55 22.93 -1.73
C PHE A 314 25.15 22.64 -0.36
N THR A 315 24.61 23.27 0.69
CA THR A 315 25.10 23.11 2.07
C THR A 315 24.42 21.94 2.77
N ILE A 316 24.95 21.54 3.92
CA ILE A 316 24.25 20.60 4.83
C ILE A 316 22.90 21.17 5.31
N SER A 317 22.79 22.50 5.44
CA SER A 317 21.54 23.16 5.82
C SER A 317 20.51 23.05 4.70
N ASP A 318 20.91 23.23 3.44
CA ASP A 318 20.04 23.02 2.27
C ASP A 318 19.60 21.57 2.17
N ALA A 319 20.50 20.60 2.40
CA ALA A 319 20.16 19.18 2.40
C ALA A 319 19.13 18.81 3.47
N ILE A 320 19.27 19.36 4.68
CA ILE A 320 18.29 19.17 5.75
C ILE A 320 16.96 19.84 5.41
N ALA A 321 16.99 21.07 4.88
CA ALA A 321 15.79 21.79 4.46
C ALA A 321 15.06 21.04 3.34
N PHE A 322 15.80 20.52 2.35
CA PHE A 322 15.28 19.71 1.26
C PHE A 322 14.57 18.46 1.76
N LEU A 323 15.20 17.69 2.64
CA LEU A 323 14.61 16.45 3.17
C LEU A 323 13.39 16.73 4.06
N LYS A 324 13.33 17.88 4.75
CA LYS A 324 12.16 18.29 5.54
C LYS A 324 11.00 18.81 4.68
N ALA A 325 11.31 19.52 3.60
CA ALA A 325 10.31 20.11 2.72
C ALA A 325 9.65 19.07 1.80
N ASN A 326 10.36 17.98 1.49
CA ASN A 326 9.89 16.91 0.61
C ASN A 326 9.57 15.60 1.37
N GLN A 327 9.31 15.72 2.67
CA GLN A 327 8.76 14.67 3.53
C GLN A 327 7.25 14.61 3.35
#